data_AF-A0A1F9LQZ0-F1
#
_entry.id   AF-A0A1F9LQZ0-F1
#
_cell.length_a   1.000
_cell.length_b   1.000
_cell.length_c   1.000
_cell.angle_alpha   90.00
_cell.angle_beta   90.00
_cell.angle_gamma   90.00
#
_symmetry.space_group_name_H-M   'P 1'
#
loop_
_entity.id
_entity.type
_entity.pdbx_description
1 polymer ?
#
loop_
_entity_poly.entity_id
_entity_poly.type
_entity_poly.pdbx_seq_one_letter_code
_entity_poly.pdbx_strand_id
1 'polypeptide(L)'
;MFEDHLVYTRLFSMLRLYPNAVDLRDFLILNRRIYRIRHQFQPNPTTEPEIMLENLPQMQRRALIALATALGLALLWWVVFAPTNSTVHYHRIQKNLDEIRTDISRLEKENAELRAEIDKIQKDPVMLEEVARKQFGLIRKNEMIYQFDSKDKKN
;
A
#
# COMPACT_ATOMS: atom_id res chain seq x y z
N MET A 1 6.61 -41.83 48.90
CA MET A 1 5.70 -41.97 50.06
C MET A 1 4.32 -41.32 49.83
N PHE A 2 3.95 -40.91 48.60
CA PHE A 2 2.65 -40.29 48.28
C PHE A 2 1.78 -41.09 47.27
N GLU A 3 2.30 -42.17 46.65
CA GLU A 3 1.53 -42.97 45.67
C GLU A 3 0.60 -44.01 46.30
N ASP A 4 0.91 -44.48 47.51
CA ASP A 4 0.10 -45.51 48.18
C ASP A 4 -1.30 -45.00 48.50
N HIS A 5 -1.42 -43.74 48.90
CA HIS A 5 -2.71 -43.14 49.28
C HIS A 5 -3.73 -43.14 48.15
N LEU A 6 -3.33 -42.90 46.89
CA LEU A 6 -4.27 -42.88 45.76
C LEU A 6 -4.84 -44.26 45.43
N VAL A 7 -4.02 -45.31 45.57
CA VAL A 7 -4.43 -46.68 45.28
C VAL A 7 -5.43 -47.16 46.32
N TYR A 8 -5.18 -46.92 47.60
CA TYR A 8 -6.10 -47.28 48.68
C TYR A 8 -7.39 -46.45 48.63
N THR A 9 -7.33 -45.14 48.36
CA THR A 9 -8.53 -44.30 48.26
C THR A 9 -9.45 -44.74 47.11
N ARG A 10 -8.89 -45.21 45.99
CA ARG A 10 -9.67 -45.65 44.81
C ARG A 10 -10.23 -47.07 44.94
N LEU A 11 -9.50 -47.96 45.62
CA LEU A 11 -10.00 -49.29 46.02
C LEU A 11 -11.15 -49.17 47.03
N PHE A 12 -10.99 -48.28 48.02
CA PHE A 12 -11.97 -48.09 49.09
C PHE A 12 -13.27 -47.42 48.61
N SER A 13 -13.18 -46.49 47.64
CA SER A 13 -14.37 -45.87 47.04
C SER A 13 -15.18 -46.85 46.17
N MET A 14 -14.51 -47.80 45.49
CA MET A 14 -15.19 -48.82 44.69
C MET A 14 -15.80 -49.95 45.52
N LEU A 15 -15.17 -50.33 46.64
CA LEU A 15 -15.74 -51.29 47.59
C LEU A 15 -17.07 -50.79 48.18
N ARG A 16 -17.23 -49.46 48.27
CA ARG A 16 -18.45 -48.79 48.75
C ARG A 16 -19.60 -48.77 47.73
N LEU A 17 -19.29 -48.89 46.44
CA LEU A 17 -20.28 -48.77 45.34
C LEU A 17 -20.86 -50.12 44.88
N TYR A 18 -20.23 -51.25 45.24
CA TYR A 18 -20.69 -52.59 44.87
C TYR A 18 -20.69 -53.52 46.09
N PRO A 19 -21.71 -53.43 46.97
CA PRO A 19 -21.76 -54.19 48.22
C PRO A 19 -21.99 -55.70 48.04
N ASN A 20 -22.33 -56.15 46.84
CA ASN A 20 -22.73 -57.55 46.55
C ASN A 20 -21.69 -58.32 45.70
N ALA A 21 -20.48 -57.80 45.51
CA ALA A 21 -19.41 -58.53 44.84
C ALA A 21 -18.73 -59.49 45.84
N VAL A 22 -19.18 -60.75 45.85
CA VAL A 22 -18.91 -61.75 46.90
C VAL A 22 -17.51 -62.41 46.84
N ASP A 23 -16.59 -62.02 45.96
CA ASP A 23 -15.22 -62.57 46.05
C ASP A 23 -14.11 -61.55 45.73
N LEU A 24 -13.26 -61.30 46.74
CA LEU A 24 -12.05 -60.49 46.62
C LEU A 24 -11.06 -61.10 45.61
N ARG A 25 -11.09 -62.44 45.43
CA ARG A 25 -10.24 -63.13 44.45
C ARG A 25 -10.62 -62.73 43.03
N ASP A 26 -11.91 -62.71 42.72
CA ASP A 26 -12.41 -62.33 41.40
C ASP A 26 -12.11 -60.86 41.08
N PHE A 27 -12.21 -59.99 42.09
CA PHE A 27 -11.85 -58.59 41.94
C PHE A 27 -10.35 -58.39 41.66
N LEU A 28 -9.47 -59.11 42.35
CA LEU A 28 -8.02 -59.06 42.11
C LEU A 28 -7.65 -59.60 40.72
N ILE A 29 -8.34 -60.65 40.25
CA ILE A 29 -8.17 -61.21 38.91
C ILE A 29 -8.62 -60.18 37.85
N LEU A 30 -9.77 -59.55 38.06
CA LEU A 30 -10.29 -58.52 37.15
C LEU A 30 -9.37 -57.30 37.10
N ASN A 31 -8.89 -56.84 38.26
CA ASN A 31 -7.97 -55.70 38.34
C ASN A 31 -6.64 -56.02 37.63
N ARG A 32 -6.08 -57.22 37.82
CA ARG A 32 -4.88 -57.68 37.10
C ARG A 32 -5.09 -57.76 35.58
N ARG A 33 -6.30 -58.09 35.14
CA ARG A 33 -6.70 -58.11 33.72
C ARG A 33 -6.87 -56.71 33.14
N ILE A 34 -7.44 -55.77 33.90
CA ILE A 34 -7.59 -54.36 33.52
C ILE A 34 -6.23 -53.67 33.41
N TYR A 35 -5.31 -53.92 34.35
CA TYR A 35 -3.93 -53.42 34.26
C TYR A 35 -3.21 -53.95 33.01
N ARG A 36 -3.41 -55.24 32.67
CA ARG A 36 -2.84 -55.82 31.45
C ARG A 36 -3.42 -55.21 30.18
N ILE A 37 -4.73 -54.97 30.13
CA ILE A 37 -5.39 -54.30 29.00
C ILE A 37 -4.89 -52.85 28.85
N ARG A 38 -4.73 -52.12 29.97
CA ARG A 38 -4.18 -50.75 29.97
C ARG A 38 -2.75 -50.69 29.40
N HIS A 39 -1.92 -51.70 29.67
CA HIS A 39 -0.55 -51.74 29.13
C HIS A 39 -0.45 -52.31 27.71
N GLN A 40 -1.48 -53.03 27.25
CA GLN A 40 -1.51 -53.64 25.91
C GLN A 40 -2.18 -52.73 24.87
N PHE A 41 -3.05 -51.81 25.30
CA PHE A 41 -3.42 -50.63 24.53
C PHE A 41 -2.29 -49.60 24.57
N GLN A 42 -1.30 -49.75 23.69
CA GLN A 42 -0.53 -48.58 23.27
C GLN A 42 -1.49 -47.69 22.48
N PRO A 43 -1.73 -46.42 22.86
CA PRO A 43 -2.55 -45.54 22.06
C PRO A 43 -1.95 -45.48 20.66
N ASN A 44 -2.75 -45.79 19.64
CA ASN A 44 -2.34 -45.65 18.25
C ASN A 44 -2.04 -44.15 18.02
N PRO A 45 -0.83 -43.76 17.58
CA PRO A 45 -0.40 -42.36 17.50
C PRO A 45 -1.18 -41.50 16.47
N THR A 46 -2.24 -42.02 15.87
CA THR A 46 -3.01 -41.35 14.81
C THR A 46 -4.37 -40.80 15.25
N THR A 47 -4.76 -40.90 16.53
CA THR A 47 -6.13 -40.53 16.96
C THR A 47 -6.24 -39.38 17.98
N GLU A 48 -5.14 -38.71 18.34
CA GLU A 48 -5.20 -37.53 19.22
C GLU A 48 -4.75 -36.25 18.48
N PRO A 49 -5.65 -35.29 18.18
CA PRO A 49 -5.26 -34.01 17.59
C PRO A 49 -4.55 -33.07 18.59
N GLU A 50 -4.52 -33.41 19.89
CA GLU A 50 -3.94 -32.54 20.93
C GLU A 50 -2.41 -32.42 20.85
N ILE A 51 -1.70 -33.48 20.42
CA ILE A 51 -0.23 -33.46 20.35
C ILE A 51 0.30 -32.64 19.16
N MET A 52 -0.56 -32.25 18.21
CA MET A 52 -0.15 -31.50 17.01
C MET A 52 0.16 -30.02 17.29
N LEU A 53 -0.44 -29.41 18.31
CA LEU A 53 -0.21 -28.00 18.62
C LEU A 53 1.01 -27.78 19.54
N GLU A 54 1.42 -28.80 20.29
CA GLU A 54 2.50 -28.67 21.29
C GLU A 54 3.89 -28.97 20.70
N ASN A 55 3.98 -29.96 19.81
CA ASN A 55 5.25 -30.45 19.28
C ASN A 55 5.50 -30.04 17.83
N LEU A 56 5.48 -28.73 17.54
CA LEU A 56 6.18 -28.22 16.36
C LEU A 56 7.67 -28.55 16.51
N PRO A 57 8.27 -29.40 15.64
CA PRO A 57 9.67 -29.78 15.77
C PRO A 57 10.53 -28.53 15.81
N GLN A 58 11.53 -28.47 16.71
CA GLN A 58 12.33 -27.27 16.96
C GLN A 58 12.97 -26.69 15.68
N MET A 59 13.21 -27.53 14.68
CA MET A 59 13.69 -27.15 13.35
C MET A 59 12.65 -26.36 12.54
N GLN A 60 11.36 -26.71 12.63
CA GLN A 60 10.27 -25.97 11.99
C GLN A 60 9.98 -24.66 12.73
N ARG A 61 10.10 -24.60 14.07
CA ARG A 61 9.95 -23.35 14.81
C ARG A 61 10.97 -22.29 14.38
N ARG A 62 12.25 -22.67 14.24
CA ARG A 62 13.30 -21.77 13.76
C ARG A 62 13.06 -21.32 12.31
N ALA A 63 12.61 -22.24 11.46
CA ALA A 63 12.25 -21.92 10.08
C ALA A 63 11.05 -20.96 9.99
N LEU A 64 10.03 -21.14 10.83
CA LEU A 64 8.86 -20.25 10.90
C LEU A 64 9.24 -18.86 11.44
N ILE A 65 10.09 -18.79 12.47
CA ILE A 65 10.61 -17.50 12.96
C ILE A 65 11.45 -16.83 11.88
N ALA A 66 12.35 -17.56 11.22
CA ALA A 66 13.16 -17.04 10.12
C ALA A 66 12.29 -16.52 8.96
N LEU A 67 11.25 -17.28 8.59
CA LEU A 67 10.29 -16.88 7.56
C LEU A 67 9.50 -15.64 7.97
N ALA A 68 9.02 -15.57 9.22
CA ALA A 68 8.31 -14.40 9.75
C ALA A 68 9.23 -13.16 9.79
N THR A 69 10.48 -13.33 10.20
CA THR A 69 11.47 -12.24 10.18
C THR A 69 11.80 -11.81 8.75
N ALA A 70 11.92 -12.75 7.80
CA ALA A 70 12.18 -12.45 6.40
C ALA A 70 10.98 -11.72 5.76
N LEU A 71 9.76 -12.14 6.06
CA LEU A 71 8.52 -11.46 5.62
C LEU A 71 8.41 -10.06 6.22
N GLY A 72 8.73 -9.89 7.51
CA GLY A 72 8.74 -8.59 8.16
C GLY A 72 9.78 -7.64 7.56
N LEU A 73 10.99 -8.15 7.29
CA LEU A 73 12.05 -7.39 6.61
C LEU A 73 11.68 -7.06 5.16
N ALA A 74 11.05 -7.98 4.44
CA ALA A 74 10.57 -7.75 3.08
C ALA A 74 9.45 -6.69 3.04
N LEU A 75 8.53 -6.70 4.01
CA LEU A 75 7.52 -5.65 4.18
C LEU A 75 8.15 -4.29 4.51
N LEU A 76 9.14 -4.26 5.40
CA LEU A 76 9.85 -3.04 5.75
C LEU A 76 10.62 -2.50 4.54
N TRP A 77 11.31 -3.37 3.80
CA TRP A 77 11.99 -3.02 2.56
C TRP A 77 10.99 -2.54 1.51
N TRP A 78 9.84 -3.20 1.36
CA TRP A 78 8.77 -2.75 0.48
C TRP A 78 8.26 -1.37 0.87
N VAL A 79 8.13 -1.04 2.16
CA VAL A 79 7.69 0.30 2.61
C VAL A 79 8.76 1.36 2.39
N VAL A 80 10.04 1.03 2.63
CA VAL A 80 11.18 1.95 2.42
C VAL A 80 11.44 2.20 0.93
N PHE A 81 11.25 1.17 0.10
CA PHE A 81 11.45 1.23 -1.35
C PHE A 81 10.17 1.49 -2.13
N ALA A 82 9.00 1.43 -1.49
CA ALA A 82 7.73 1.92 -2.04
C ALA A 82 7.98 3.40 -2.33
N PRO A 83 8.02 3.79 -3.60
CA PRO A 83 8.32 5.15 -3.97
C PRO A 83 7.32 6.03 -3.23
N THR A 84 7.85 6.88 -2.36
CA THR A 84 7.14 7.93 -1.65
C THR A 84 6.53 8.88 -2.67
N ASN A 85 5.43 8.45 -3.28
CA ASN A 85 4.62 9.25 -4.20
C ASN A 85 3.72 10.23 -3.43
N SER A 86 3.79 10.25 -2.09
CA SER A 86 2.84 11.00 -1.27
C SER A 86 3.33 12.38 -0.83
N THR A 87 4.62 12.60 -0.56
CA THR A 87 5.11 13.90 -0.03
C THR A 87 5.77 14.78 -1.09
N VAL A 88 6.64 14.22 -1.94
CA VAL A 88 7.31 14.97 -3.01
C VAL A 88 6.31 15.43 -4.08
N HIS A 89 5.24 14.68 -4.30
CA HIS A 89 4.19 15.03 -5.26
C HIS A 89 3.39 16.26 -4.79
N TYR A 90 3.04 16.32 -3.51
CA TYR A 90 2.31 17.44 -2.93
C TYR A 90 3.11 18.75 -3.03
N HIS A 91 4.42 18.71 -2.73
CA HIS A 91 5.28 19.89 -2.87
C HIS A 91 5.48 20.34 -4.32
N ARG A 92 5.52 19.41 -5.29
CA ARG A 92 5.58 19.79 -6.72
C ARG A 92 4.28 20.44 -7.17
N ILE A 93 3.13 19.92 -6.76
CA ILE A 93 1.82 20.50 -7.12
C ILE A 93 1.70 21.92 -6.55
N GLN A 94 2.08 22.12 -5.29
CA GLN A 94 2.08 23.45 -4.67
C GLN A 94 2.95 24.45 -5.45
N LYS A 95 4.19 24.06 -5.80
CA LYS A 95 5.08 24.92 -6.62
C LYS A 95 4.50 25.24 -7.99
N ASN A 96 3.93 24.24 -8.68
CA ASN A 96 3.30 24.45 -9.98
C ASN A 96 2.10 25.40 -9.87
N LEU A 97 1.32 25.33 -8.79
CA LEU A 97 0.20 26.25 -8.57
C LEU A 97 0.68 27.69 -8.37
N ASP A 98 1.77 27.90 -7.63
CA ASP A 98 2.34 29.22 -7.40
C ASP A 98 2.95 29.81 -8.68
N GLU A 99 3.64 29.00 -9.49
CA GLU A 99 4.15 29.41 -10.81
C GLU A 99 3.01 29.82 -11.74
N ILE A 100 1.98 28.99 -11.87
CA ILE A 100 0.82 29.29 -12.73
C ILE A 100 0.11 30.57 -12.28
N ARG A 101 -0.06 30.79 -10.97
CA ARG A 101 -0.66 32.03 -10.45
C ARG A 101 0.19 33.26 -10.77
N THR A 102 1.50 33.14 -10.68
CA THR A 102 2.44 34.20 -11.03
C THR A 102 2.34 34.54 -12.52
N ASP A 103 2.26 33.51 -13.38
CA ASP A 103 2.08 33.69 -14.81
C ASP A 103 0.74 34.32 -15.17
N ILE A 104 -0.36 33.92 -14.51
CA ILE A 104 -1.67 34.56 -14.71
C ILE A 104 -1.57 36.06 -14.39
N SER A 105 -1.00 36.42 -13.24
CA SER A 105 -0.86 37.83 -12.85
C SER A 105 0.01 38.62 -13.82
N ARG A 106 1.11 38.03 -14.31
CA ARG A 106 1.97 38.64 -15.32
C ARG A 106 1.24 38.85 -16.64
N LEU A 107 0.55 37.82 -17.14
CA LEU A 107 -0.21 37.89 -18.39
C LEU A 107 -1.39 38.87 -18.29
N GLU A 108 -2.06 38.96 -17.15
CA GLU A 108 -3.12 39.94 -16.91
C GLU A 108 -2.57 41.38 -16.99
N LYS A 109 -1.40 41.62 -16.41
CA LYS A 109 -0.72 42.92 -16.49
C LYS A 109 -0.30 43.26 -17.92
N GLU A 110 0.35 42.32 -18.62
CA GLU A 110 0.74 42.49 -20.03
C GLU A 110 -0.48 42.76 -20.92
N ASN A 111 -1.59 42.04 -20.71
CA ASN A 111 -2.83 42.23 -21.45
C ASN A 111 -3.45 43.61 -21.16
N ALA A 112 -3.43 44.07 -19.91
CA ALA A 112 -3.90 45.40 -19.54
C ALA A 112 -3.06 46.51 -20.19
N GLU A 113 -1.73 46.36 -20.22
CA GLU A 113 -0.81 47.29 -20.86
C GLU A 113 -1.04 47.35 -22.38
N LEU A 114 -1.13 46.19 -23.04
CA LEU A 114 -1.41 46.09 -24.47
C LEU A 114 -2.77 46.68 -24.84
N ARG A 115 -3.80 46.44 -24.03
CA ARG A 115 -5.13 47.06 -24.22
C ARG A 115 -5.07 48.58 -24.11
N ALA A 116 -4.35 49.10 -23.12
CA ALA A 116 -4.16 50.54 -22.98
C ALA A 116 -3.38 51.13 -24.16
N GLU A 117 -2.45 50.39 -24.75
CA GLU A 117 -1.74 50.80 -25.97
C GLU A 117 -2.68 50.80 -27.19
N ILE A 118 -3.48 49.75 -27.37
CA ILE A 118 -4.51 49.68 -28.43
C ILE A 118 -5.48 50.85 -28.29
N ASP A 119 -5.98 51.14 -27.09
CA ASP A 119 -6.90 52.25 -26.84
C ASP A 119 -6.28 53.61 -27.17
N LYS A 120 -4.97 53.78 -26.94
CA LYS A 120 -4.24 55.01 -27.33
C LYS A 120 -4.12 55.12 -28.85
N ILE A 121 -3.77 54.03 -29.53
CA ILE A 121 -3.64 53.99 -31.00
C ILE A 121 -4.99 54.22 -31.67
N GLN A 122 -6.08 53.63 -31.15
CA GLN A 122 -7.41 53.76 -31.73
C GLN A 122 -8.02 55.16 -31.57
N LYS A 123 -7.66 55.89 -30.52
CA LYS A 123 -8.20 57.24 -30.26
C LYS A 123 -7.66 58.31 -31.21
N ASP A 124 -6.55 58.04 -31.89
CA ASP A 124 -5.97 58.96 -32.87
C ASP A 124 -5.93 58.33 -34.28
N PRO A 125 -6.82 58.74 -35.20
CA PRO A 125 -6.89 58.18 -36.55
C PRO A 125 -5.61 58.41 -37.37
N VAL A 126 -4.80 59.41 -37.05
CA VAL A 126 -3.50 59.65 -37.72
C VAL A 126 -2.46 58.63 -37.25
N MET A 127 -2.47 58.32 -35.96
CA MET A 127 -1.56 57.34 -35.34
C MET A 127 -1.89 55.91 -35.80
N LEU A 128 -3.17 55.58 -35.93
CA LEU A 128 -3.63 54.32 -36.51
C LEU A 128 -3.16 54.13 -37.97
N GLU A 129 -3.19 55.18 -38.78
CA GLU A 129 -2.70 55.13 -40.17
C GLU A 129 -1.18 54.92 -40.24
N GLU A 130 -0.42 55.57 -39.36
CA GLU A 130 1.03 55.36 -39.28
C GLU A 130 1.39 53.92 -38.89
N VAL A 131 0.71 53.37 -37.88
CA VAL A 131 0.93 51.98 -37.44
C VAL A 131 0.53 51.00 -38.54
N ALA A 132 -0.59 51.24 -39.24
CA ALA A 132 -1.04 50.42 -40.35
C ALA A 132 -0.05 50.41 -41.54
N ARG A 133 0.56 51.56 -41.88
CA ARG A 133 1.61 51.64 -42.90
C ARG A 133 2.92 50.96 -42.43
N LYS A 134 3.33 51.16 -41.17
CA LYS A 134 4.62 50.65 -40.67
C LYS A 134 4.61 49.15 -40.37
N GLN A 135 3.55 48.63 -39.74
CA GLN A 135 3.50 47.22 -39.34
C GLN A 135 2.88 46.31 -40.40
N PHE A 136 1.93 46.81 -41.18
CA PHE A 136 1.16 45.96 -42.11
C PHE A 136 1.31 46.37 -43.58
N GLY A 137 2.05 47.45 -43.89
CA GLY A 137 2.24 47.91 -45.27
C GLY A 137 0.93 48.29 -45.97
N LEU A 138 -0.11 48.61 -45.21
CA LEU A 138 -1.45 48.85 -45.74
C LEU A 138 -1.51 50.19 -46.48
N ILE A 139 -2.01 50.15 -47.71
CA ILE A 139 -2.28 51.30 -48.58
C ILE A 139 -3.76 51.66 -48.52
N ARG A 140 -4.07 52.96 -48.56
CA ARG A 140 -5.48 53.42 -48.59
C ARG A 140 -6.15 52.90 -49.87
N LYS A 141 -7.47 52.70 -49.81
CA LYS A 141 -8.27 52.16 -50.93
C LYS A 141 -8.16 52.96 -52.25
N ASN A 142 -7.65 54.20 -52.18
CA ASN A 142 -7.46 55.11 -53.31
C ASN A 142 -5.97 55.44 -53.61
N GLU A 143 -5.00 54.71 -53.04
CA GLU A 143 -3.57 54.88 -53.35
C GLU A 143 -3.12 53.87 -54.42
N MET A 144 -2.44 54.37 -55.46
CA MET A 144 -1.88 53.57 -56.55
C MET A 144 -0.36 53.46 -56.38
N ILE A 145 0.16 52.24 -56.24
CA ILE A 145 1.61 52.00 -56.20
C ILE A 145 2.15 52.06 -57.64
N TYR A 146 2.98 53.05 -57.94
CA TYR A 146 3.79 53.06 -59.15
C TYR A 146 5.07 52.25 -58.92
N GLN A 147 5.07 50.99 -59.36
CA GLN A 147 6.31 50.24 -59.50
C GLN A 147 6.99 50.67 -60.80
N PHE A 148 8.07 51.43 -60.67
CA PHE A 148 8.98 51.67 -61.77
C PHE A 148 9.86 50.42 -61.92
N ASP A 149 9.54 49.58 -62.91
CA ASP A 149 10.44 48.51 -63.31
C ASP A 149 11.69 49.19 -63.91
N SER A 150 12.77 49.28 -63.13
CA SER A 150 14.07 49.74 -63.61
C SER A 150 14.68 48.64 -64.48
N LYS A 151 14.03 48.36 -65.62
CA LYS A 151 14.72 47.82 -66.78
C LYS A 151 15.47 48.95 -67.43
N ASP A 152 16.59 49.28 -66.79
CA ASP A 152 17.67 49.95 -67.46
C ASP A 152 18.01 49.21 -68.75
N LYS A 153 18.00 50.01 -69.81
CA LYS A 153 18.44 49.74 -71.17
C LYS A 153 19.60 48.73 -71.19
N LYS A 154 19.35 47.57 -71.80
CA LYS A 154 20.43 46.70 -72.27
C LYS A 154 20.68 47.02 -73.75
N ASN A 155 21.78 47.76 -73.97
CA ASN A 155 22.52 48.04 -75.21
C ASN A 155 21.73 48.54 -76.43
#